data_AF-A0ABB5UPU0-F1
#
_entry.id   AF-A0ABB5UPU0-F1
#
_cell.length_a   1.000
_cell.length_b   1.000
_cell.length_c   1.000
_cell.angle_alpha   90.00
_cell.angle_beta   90.00
_cell.angle_gamma   90.00
#
_symmetry.space_group_name_H-M   'P 1'
#
loop_
_entity.id
_entity.type
_entity.pdbx_description
1 polymer ?
#
loop_
_entity_poly.entity_id
_entity_poly.type
_entity_poly.pdbx_seq_one_letter_code
_entity_poly.pdbx_strand_id
1 'polypeptide(L)'
;MASVGATSGRTPQEPGPGEAPTSLPSLAPVPGFGEGEEEEEEEPAEIHLCVLWNSGHLGIAYYDTGDSTIHFMPDAPDHESLKLLQRVLDEINPLSVVTSAKQDENMTRFLGKLVSQDHRAPKRPEIVFLPSVDFGLEISKQRLLSGNYSFIPDSMTATEKILFLSSIIPFDCLLTVRALGGLLKFLGRRRIGVELEDYNVSVPILGFKKFVLTHLVSIDQDTYSVLQIFKSESHPSVYKVASGLKEGLSLFGILNRCRCKWGEKLLRLWFTRPTQDLGELNSRLDVIQFFLLPQNLDMAQMLHRLLGHIKNVPLILKRMKLSHTKVSDWQVLYKTVYSALGLRDACRSLPQSIQLFQEIAHDFSDDLHHIASLIGKVVDFEGSLAENRFTVLPNIDPEIDEKKRRLMGLPSFLTEVARKELENLDSRIPSCSVIYIPLIGFLLCIPRLPSMVETSDFEIEGLDFMFLSEEKLHYRSARTKELDTLLGDLHCDIRDQETLLMYQLQCQVLARAAVLTRVLDLASRLDVLLALASAARDYGYSRPRYSARLLGVRIRNGRHPLMELCARTFVPNSAECMGDTGRVKVITGPNSSGKSIYLKQLCASRGSRNRGSRCHLHSNS
;
A
#
# COMPACT_ATOMS: atom_id res chain seq x y z
N MET A 1 -50.26 33.57 67.89
CA MET A 1 -49.76 34.36 66.75
C MET A 1 -49.30 33.35 65.70
N ALA A 2 -50.26 32.81 64.96
CA ALA A 2 -50.67 33.28 63.62
C ALA A 2 -49.83 32.52 62.55
N SER A 3 -50.16 31.27 62.21
CA SER A 3 -51.29 30.82 61.35
C SER A 3 -51.04 31.23 59.90
N VAL A 4 -51.01 30.39 58.85
CA VAL A 4 -51.46 29.02 58.53
C VAL A 4 -50.70 28.68 57.23
N GLY A 5 -50.22 27.49 56.85
CA GLY A 5 -50.53 26.08 57.09
C GLY A 5 -50.36 25.37 55.72
N ALA A 6 -50.09 24.09 55.55
CA ALA A 6 -50.08 22.95 56.45
C ALA A 6 -49.34 21.75 55.80
N THR A 7 -48.70 20.92 56.64
CA THR A 7 -48.59 19.43 56.64
C THR A 7 -48.16 18.67 55.37
N SER A 8 -47.00 18.00 55.29
CA SER A 8 -46.51 16.74 55.94
C SER A 8 -47.08 15.42 55.38
N GLY A 9 -46.21 14.46 55.01
CA GLY A 9 -46.58 13.04 54.94
C GLY A 9 -45.60 12.14 54.16
N ARG A 10 -44.92 11.23 54.87
CA ARG A 10 -44.08 10.13 54.37
C ARG A 10 -44.93 8.89 53.97
N THR A 11 -44.57 8.25 52.83
CA THR A 11 -44.64 6.79 52.46
C THR A 11 -46.03 6.08 52.48
N PRO A 12 -46.30 4.92 51.79
CA PRO A 12 -45.41 3.91 51.16
C PRO A 12 -45.86 3.25 49.81
N GLN A 13 -44.93 2.50 49.21
CA GLN A 13 -44.95 1.26 48.37
C GLN A 13 -46.13 0.81 47.45
N GLU A 14 -45.74 0.58 46.17
CA GLU A 14 -46.00 -0.55 45.21
C GLU A 14 -47.43 -0.83 44.64
N PRO A 15 -47.61 -1.52 43.47
CA PRO A 15 -46.67 -2.01 42.41
C PRO A 15 -47.09 -1.65 40.93
N GLY A 16 -46.25 -2.00 39.93
CA GLY A 16 -46.36 -1.64 38.47
C GLY A 16 -47.43 -2.40 37.65
N PRO A 17 -47.24 -2.73 36.34
CA PRO A 17 -46.23 -2.34 35.35
C PRO A 17 -46.84 -1.65 34.09
N GLY A 18 -46.02 -1.05 33.22
CA GLY A 18 -46.49 -0.63 31.88
C GLY A 18 -45.60 0.36 31.13
N GLU A 19 -44.75 -0.19 30.27
CA GLU A 19 -44.27 0.37 28.98
C GLU A 19 -43.47 1.68 28.94
N ALA A 20 -42.23 1.56 28.43
CA ALA A 20 -41.38 2.64 27.96
C ALA A 20 -41.82 3.15 26.58
N PRO A 21 -41.37 4.36 26.18
CA PRO A 21 -40.31 4.34 25.16
C PRO A 21 -39.14 5.30 25.40
N THR A 22 -38.07 4.92 24.73
CA THR A 22 -36.70 5.44 24.59
C THR A 22 -36.56 6.84 23.96
N SER A 23 -35.60 7.64 24.43
CA SER A 23 -34.33 7.94 23.74
C SER A 23 -33.64 9.19 24.35
N LEU A 24 -32.33 9.08 24.63
CA LEU A 24 -31.43 10.19 24.98
C LEU A 24 -30.21 10.14 24.04
N PRO A 25 -29.64 11.30 23.63
CA PRO A 25 -28.71 11.38 22.49
C PRO A 25 -27.25 11.12 22.87
N SER A 26 -26.49 10.60 21.90
CA SER A 26 -25.06 10.31 21.96
C SER A 26 -24.19 11.56 21.76
N LEU A 27 -23.17 11.71 22.60
CA LEU A 27 -22.08 12.70 22.48
C LEU A 27 -21.21 12.41 21.24
N ALA A 28 -21.10 13.39 20.34
CA ALA A 28 -20.17 13.38 19.21
C ALA A 28 -18.79 13.95 19.63
N PRO A 29 -17.66 13.44 19.11
CA PRO A 29 -16.36 14.06 19.30
C PRO A 29 -16.16 15.26 18.36
N VAL A 30 -15.57 16.32 18.91
CA VAL A 30 -15.23 17.59 18.26
C VAL A 30 -14.15 17.37 17.19
N PRO A 31 -14.28 17.93 15.97
CA PRO A 31 -13.27 17.81 14.93
C PRO A 31 -12.08 18.77 15.20
N GLY A 32 -10.88 18.21 15.28
CA GLY A 32 -9.62 18.96 15.26
C GLY A 32 -9.29 19.42 13.84
N PHE A 33 -8.79 20.65 13.72
CA PHE A 33 -8.38 21.30 12.49
C PHE A 33 -7.11 20.65 11.88
N GLY A 34 -7.24 20.15 10.65
CA GLY A 34 -6.39 20.51 9.49
C GLY A 34 -4.90 20.13 9.47
N GLU A 35 -4.60 18.92 8.99
CA GLU A 35 -3.61 18.71 7.93
C GLU A 35 -4.31 17.88 6.85
N GLY A 36 -4.54 18.46 5.67
CA GLY A 36 -5.10 17.73 4.53
C GLY A 36 -4.04 16.81 3.96
N GLU A 37 -3.90 15.59 4.51
CA GLU A 37 -3.36 14.48 3.73
C GLU A 37 -4.40 14.21 2.64
N GLU A 38 -4.09 14.59 1.39
CA GLU A 38 -4.78 14.04 0.23
C GLU A 38 -4.65 12.52 0.31
N GLU A 39 -5.70 11.85 0.80
CA GLU A 39 -5.85 10.42 0.63
C GLU A 39 -6.00 10.18 -0.88
N GLU A 40 -4.89 10.08 -1.62
CA GLU A 40 -4.90 9.58 -3.00
C GLU A 40 -5.68 8.26 -2.95
N GLU A 41 -6.80 8.21 -3.69
CA GLU A 41 -7.60 7.00 -3.88
C GLU A 41 -6.67 5.94 -4.49
N GLU A 42 -6.07 5.11 -3.63
CA GLU A 42 -5.26 3.98 -4.06
C GLU A 42 -6.17 3.05 -4.87
N GLU A 43 -5.89 2.95 -6.17
CA GLU A 43 -6.55 1.96 -7.03
C GLU A 43 -6.49 0.59 -6.35
N PRO A 44 -7.62 -0.15 -6.31
CA PRO A 44 -7.65 -1.44 -5.64
C PRO A 44 -6.66 -2.37 -6.33
N ALA A 45 -5.74 -2.97 -5.56
CA ALA A 45 -4.76 -3.90 -6.09
C ALA A 45 -5.45 -5.04 -6.87
N GLU A 46 -5.16 -5.11 -8.16
CA GLU A 46 -5.62 -6.14 -9.06
C GLU A 46 -4.62 -7.29 -9.12
N ILE A 47 -5.15 -8.51 -9.08
CA ILE A 47 -4.34 -9.73 -9.15
C ILE A 47 -4.69 -10.51 -10.41
N HIS A 48 -3.68 -10.81 -11.22
CA HIS A 48 -3.83 -11.61 -12.43
C HIS A 48 -3.13 -12.95 -12.24
N LEU A 49 -3.91 -14.03 -12.26
CA LEU A 49 -3.44 -15.40 -12.02
C LEU A 49 -3.23 -16.12 -13.35
N CYS A 50 -2.16 -16.88 -13.49
CA CYS A 50 -1.94 -17.84 -14.57
C CYS A 50 -1.83 -19.25 -14.00
N VAL A 51 -2.58 -20.19 -14.60
CA VAL A 51 -2.70 -21.57 -14.12
C VAL A 51 -2.56 -22.56 -15.26
N LEU A 52 -1.77 -23.60 -15.01
CA LEU A 52 -1.63 -24.76 -15.89
C LEU A 52 -1.73 -26.03 -15.07
N TRP A 53 -2.51 -27.00 -15.54
CA TRP A 53 -2.55 -28.34 -14.96
C TRP A 53 -2.21 -29.37 -16.02
N ASN A 54 -1.30 -30.27 -15.68
CA ASN A 54 -0.91 -31.38 -16.55
C ASN A 54 -0.44 -32.57 -15.73
N SER A 55 -0.87 -33.78 -16.10
CA SER A 55 -0.43 -35.04 -15.48
C SER A 55 -0.53 -35.06 -13.95
N GLY A 56 -1.56 -34.46 -13.37
CA GLY A 56 -1.77 -34.41 -11.91
C GLY A 56 -0.93 -33.36 -11.16
N HIS A 57 -0.17 -32.53 -11.87
CA HIS A 57 0.58 -31.42 -11.30
C HIS A 57 0.00 -30.07 -11.73
N LEU A 58 0.09 -29.09 -10.85
CA LEU A 58 -0.42 -27.73 -11.01
C LEU A 58 0.74 -26.73 -10.94
N GLY A 59 0.89 -25.92 -11.99
CA GLY A 59 1.79 -24.78 -12.05
C GLY A 59 1.00 -23.47 -11.91
N ILE A 60 1.41 -22.62 -10.97
CA ILE A 60 0.71 -21.37 -10.66
C ILE A 60 1.69 -20.20 -10.58
N ALA A 61 1.32 -19.10 -11.22
CA ALA A 61 1.96 -17.80 -11.03
C ALA A 61 0.91 -16.70 -11.05
N TYR A 62 1.04 -15.66 -10.22
CA TYR A 62 0.19 -14.48 -10.28
C TYR A 62 0.99 -13.19 -10.17
N TYR A 63 0.45 -12.12 -10.72
CA TYR A 63 1.01 -10.78 -10.62
C TYR A 63 0.10 -9.91 -9.76
N ASP A 64 0.66 -9.26 -8.75
CA ASP A 64 -0.03 -8.29 -7.91
C ASP A 64 0.38 -6.88 -8.37
N THR A 65 -0.60 -6.11 -8.86
CA THR A 65 -0.37 -4.73 -9.32
C THR A 65 -0.02 -3.77 -8.18
N GLY A 66 -0.39 -4.11 -6.94
CA GLY A 66 -0.18 -3.29 -5.75
C GLY A 66 1.27 -3.23 -5.29
N ASP A 67 2.00 -4.36 -5.33
CA ASP A 67 3.47 -4.37 -5.11
C ASP A 67 4.29 -4.55 -6.38
N SER A 68 3.63 -4.71 -7.54
CA SER A 68 4.28 -4.99 -8.83
C SER A 68 5.22 -6.20 -8.77
N THR A 69 4.88 -7.22 -7.97
CA THR A 69 5.64 -8.46 -7.86
C THR A 69 4.92 -9.67 -8.45
N ILE A 70 5.70 -10.61 -8.97
CA ILE A 70 5.21 -11.89 -9.46
C ILE A 70 5.39 -12.92 -8.36
N HIS A 71 4.28 -13.53 -7.95
CA HIS A 71 4.27 -14.62 -7.01
C HIS A 71 4.13 -15.95 -7.75
N PHE A 72 4.87 -16.98 -7.35
CA PHE A 72 4.78 -18.29 -7.99
C PHE A 72 4.84 -19.43 -6.99
N MET A 73 4.22 -20.55 -7.36
CA MET A 73 4.25 -21.79 -6.61
C MET A 73 4.99 -22.86 -7.43
N PRO A 74 5.98 -23.57 -6.86
CA PRO A 74 6.60 -24.72 -7.49
C PRO A 74 5.55 -25.79 -7.83
N ASP A 75 5.84 -26.62 -8.84
CA ASP A 75 4.95 -27.69 -9.31
C ASP A 75 4.40 -28.51 -8.13
N ALA A 76 3.09 -28.34 -7.87
CA ALA A 76 2.42 -28.97 -6.74
C ALA A 76 1.49 -30.07 -7.25
N PRO A 77 1.46 -31.26 -6.62
CA PRO A 77 0.48 -32.27 -6.97
C PRO A 77 -0.94 -31.80 -6.61
N ASP A 78 -1.88 -31.94 -7.53
CA ASP A 78 -3.31 -31.70 -7.28
C ASP A 78 -4.12 -32.91 -7.73
N HIS A 79 -5.21 -33.18 -7.01
CA HIS A 79 -6.14 -34.24 -7.38
C HIS A 79 -6.95 -33.83 -8.62
N GLU A 80 -7.54 -34.79 -9.33
CA GLU A 80 -8.40 -34.56 -10.51
C GLU A 80 -9.60 -33.64 -10.21
N SER A 81 -9.99 -33.53 -8.93
CA SER A 81 -11.02 -32.60 -8.45
C SER A 81 -10.57 -31.14 -8.30
N LEU A 82 -9.30 -30.85 -8.59
CA LEU A 82 -8.69 -29.50 -8.56
C LEU A 82 -8.94 -28.73 -7.26
N LYS A 83 -8.82 -29.43 -6.13
CA LYS A 83 -9.08 -28.87 -4.80
C LYS A 83 -8.00 -27.87 -4.40
N LEU A 84 -6.75 -28.08 -4.81
CA LEU A 84 -5.69 -27.11 -4.56
C LEU A 84 -5.95 -25.84 -5.36
N LEU A 85 -6.34 -25.97 -6.63
CA LEU A 85 -6.70 -24.80 -7.44
C LEU A 85 -7.88 -24.02 -6.87
N GLN A 86 -8.95 -24.68 -6.42
CA GLN A 86 -10.07 -23.99 -5.77
C GLN A 86 -9.60 -23.19 -4.54
N ARG A 87 -8.75 -23.78 -3.70
CA ARG A 87 -8.17 -23.08 -2.53
C ARG A 87 -7.38 -21.85 -2.94
N VAL A 88 -6.55 -21.96 -3.98
CA VAL A 88 -5.75 -20.85 -4.51
C VAL A 88 -6.68 -19.71 -4.98
N LEU A 89 -7.76 -20.04 -5.68
CA LEU A 89 -8.72 -19.05 -6.16
C LEU A 89 -9.47 -18.35 -5.02
N ASP A 90 -9.92 -19.11 -4.01
CA ASP A 90 -10.61 -18.56 -2.84
C ASP A 90 -9.68 -17.64 -2.01
N GLU A 91 -8.39 -17.98 -1.96
CA GLU A 91 -7.40 -17.29 -1.14
C GLU A 91 -6.80 -16.04 -1.82
N ILE A 92 -6.55 -16.11 -3.13
CA ILE A 92 -5.98 -15.01 -3.91
C ILE A 92 -7.08 -14.06 -4.40
N ASN A 93 -8.27 -14.58 -4.71
CA ASN A 93 -9.38 -13.85 -5.30
C ASN A 93 -8.96 -13.01 -6.54
N PRO A 94 -8.44 -13.64 -7.61
CA PRO A 94 -7.89 -12.92 -8.76
C PRO A 94 -8.99 -12.21 -9.58
N LEU A 95 -8.60 -11.10 -10.22
CA LEU A 95 -9.45 -10.40 -11.20
C LEU A 95 -9.52 -11.15 -12.54
N SER A 96 -8.42 -11.78 -12.96
CA SER A 96 -8.38 -12.58 -14.18
C SER A 96 -7.60 -13.88 -13.99
N VAL A 97 -8.07 -14.96 -14.61
CA VAL A 97 -7.41 -16.26 -14.65
C VAL A 97 -7.01 -16.60 -16.08
N VAL A 98 -5.70 -16.67 -16.33
CA VAL A 98 -5.08 -16.92 -17.63
C VAL A 98 -4.68 -18.38 -17.74
N THR A 99 -5.07 -19.04 -18.82
CA THR A 99 -4.69 -20.44 -19.08
C THR A 99 -4.49 -20.69 -20.58
N SER A 100 -3.96 -21.87 -20.93
CA SER A 100 -3.80 -22.29 -22.34
C SER A 100 -5.14 -22.63 -22.97
N ALA A 101 -5.34 -22.37 -24.26
CA ALA A 101 -6.54 -22.78 -24.99
C ALA A 101 -6.67 -24.31 -25.11
N LYS A 102 -5.54 -25.03 -25.04
CA LYS A 102 -5.51 -26.50 -24.98
C LYS A 102 -5.36 -26.93 -23.53
N GLN A 103 -6.48 -27.26 -22.89
CA GLN A 103 -6.54 -27.77 -21.52
C GLN A 103 -6.97 -29.23 -21.47
N ASP A 104 -6.69 -29.87 -20.34
CA ASP A 104 -7.30 -31.15 -19.99
C ASP A 104 -8.81 -31.00 -19.74
N GLU A 105 -9.57 -32.08 -19.92
CA GLU A 105 -11.02 -32.10 -19.68
C GLU A 105 -11.37 -31.71 -18.23
N ASN A 106 -10.57 -32.14 -17.25
CA ASN A 106 -10.81 -31.85 -15.84
C ASN A 106 -10.71 -30.35 -15.54
N MET A 107 -9.69 -29.70 -16.10
CA MET A 107 -9.52 -28.24 -16.00
C MET A 107 -10.64 -27.51 -16.72
N THR A 108 -11.04 -27.96 -17.90
CA THR A 108 -12.14 -27.35 -18.67
C THR A 108 -13.48 -27.43 -17.92
N ARG A 109 -13.79 -28.59 -17.31
CA ARG A 109 -14.98 -28.75 -16.46
C ARG A 109 -14.93 -27.87 -15.21
N PHE A 110 -13.76 -27.72 -14.59
CA PHE A 110 -13.57 -26.86 -13.42
C PHE A 110 -13.77 -25.38 -13.76
N LEU A 111 -13.15 -24.90 -14.84
CA LEU A 111 -13.36 -23.54 -15.35
C LEU A 111 -14.82 -23.30 -15.74
N GLY A 112 -15.49 -24.29 -16.35
CA GLY A 112 -16.92 -24.24 -16.63
C GLY A 112 -17.77 -24.07 -15.36
N LYS A 113 -17.47 -24.82 -14.29
CA LYS A 113 -18.15 -24.66 -12.99
C LYS A 113 -17.98 -23.28 -12.38
N LEU A 114 -16.78 -22.68 -12.50
CA LEU A 114 -16.53 -21.31 -12.03
C LEU A 114 -17.38 -20.28 -12.79
N VAL A 115 -17.66 -20.51 -14.07
CA VAL A 115 -18.55 -19.67 -14.88
C VAL A 115 -20.03 -19.91 -14.54
N SER A 116 -20.41 -21.16 -14.24
CA SER A 116 -21.81 -21.59 -14.03
C SER A 116 -22.38 -21.38 -12.62
N GLN A 117 -21.57 -21.16 -11.57
CA GLN A 117 -22.09 -20.98 -10.20
C GLN A 117 -22.85 -19.65 -10.01
N ASP A 118 -24.06 -19.73 -9.45
CA ASP A 118 -25.15 -18.73 -9.33
C ASP A 118 -24.82 -17.27 -8.93
N HIS A 119 -25.75 -16.39 -9.29
CA HIS A 119 -25.80 -14.91 -9.28
C HIS A 119 -25.55 -14.14 -7.94
N ARG A 120 -24.87 -14.69 -6.92
CA ARG A 120 -24.80 -14.04 -5.58
C ARG A 120 -23.41 -13.57 -5.08
N ALA A 121 -22.31 -13.78 -5.81
CA ALA A 121 -20.98 -13.30 -5.40
C ALA A 121 -20.51 -12.08 -6.24
N PRO A 122 -20.00 -11.00 -5.63
CA PRO A 122 -19.83 -9.70 -6.31
C PRO A 122 -18.57 -9.54 -7.18
N LYS A 123 -17.66 -10.53 -7.27
CA LYS A 123 -16.49 -10.46 -8.18
C LYS A 123 -16.17 -11.85 -8.73
N ARG A 124 -16.41 -12.07 -10.03
CA ARG A 124 -15.98 -13.28 -10.75
C ARG A 124 -14.69 -12.97 -11.52
N PRO A 125 -13.71 -13.89 -11.56
CA PRO A 125 -12.52 -13.71 -12.37
C PRO A 125 -12.85 -13.79 -13.87
N GLU A 126 -12.27 -12.89 -14.66
CA GLU A 126 -12.26 -12.99 -16.12
C GLU A 126 -11.37 -14.15 -16.56
N ILE A 127 -11.90 -15.15 -17.27
CA ILE A 127 -11.11 -16.27 -17.78
C ILE A 127 -10.56 -15.93 -19.15
N VAL A 128 -9.23 -15.93 -19.29
CA VAL A 128 -8.52 -15.57 -20.52
C VAL A 128 -7.75 -16.77 -21.06
N PHE A 129 -8.02 -17.15 -22.32
CA PHE A 129 -7.32 -18.22 -23.01
C PHE A 129 -6.23 -17.67 -23.92
N LEU A 130 -5.00 -18.16 -23.74
CA LEU A 130 -3.87 -17.88 -24.63
C LEU A 130 -3.53 -19.10 -25.49
N PRO A 131 -2.99 -18.93 -26.71
CA PRO A 131 -2.57 -20.05 -27.56
C PRO A 131 -1.61 -21.00 -26.84
N SER A 132 -1.74 -22.31 -27.04
CA SER A 132 -0.88 -23.31 -26.37
C SER A 132 0.61 -23.15 -26.70
N VAL A 133 0.93 -22.59 -27.88
CA VAL A 133 2.30 -22.27 -28.31
C VAL A 133 2.96 -21.26 -27.36
N ASP A 134 2.19 -20.33 -26.78
CA ASP A 134 2.72 -19.33 -25.85
C ASP A 134 3.17 -19.92 -24.50
N PHE A 135 2.78 -21.15 -24.19
CA PHE A 135 3.16 -21.91 -23.00
C PHE A 135 4.23 -22.97 -23.29
N GLY A 136 4.89 -22.91 -24.45
CA GLY A 136 6.06 -23.74 -24.74
C GLY A 136 7.16 -23.50 -23.69
N LEU A 137 7.81 -24.57 -23.22
CA LEU A 137 8.83 -24.49 -22.16
C LEU A 137 9.98 -23.55 -22.55
N GLU A 138 10.54 -23.74 -23.75
CA GLU A 138 11.68 -22.96 -24.22
C GLU A 138 11.31 -21.48 -24.43
N ILE A 139 10.14 -21.21 -25.02
CA ILE A 139 9.62 -19.84 -25.21
C ILE A 139 9.39 -19.16 -23.85
N SER A 140 8.85 -19.90 -22.88
CA SER A 140 8.60 -19.39 -21.52
C SER A 140 9.90 -19.07 -20.79
N LYS A 141 10.90 -19.97 -20.90
CA LYS A 141 12.24 -19.77 -20.34
C LYS A 141 12.94 -18.57 -20.99
N GLN A 142 12.88 -18.45 -22.31
CA GLN A 142 13.42 -17.30 -23.04
C GLN A 142 12.74 -15.99 -22.61
N ARG A 143 11.41 -15.96 -22.45
CA ARG A 143 10.68 -14.79 -21.94
C ARG A 143 11.11 -14.38 -20.54
N LEU A 144 11.38 -15.35 -19.66
CA LEU A 144 11.90 -15.07 -18.32
C LEU A 144 13.31 -14.47 -18.41
N LEU A 145 14.19 -15.04 -19.24
CA LEU A 145 15.56 -14.54 -19.36
C LEU A 145 15.64 -13.18 -20.08
N SER A 146 14.76 -12.93 -21.05
CA SER A 146 14.71 -11.67 -21.80
C SER A 146 13.88 -10.57 -21.13
N GLY A 147 13.20 -10.88 -20.02
CA GLY A 147 12.41 -9.90 -19.27
C GLY A 147 13.25 -8.73 -18.74
N ASN A 148 12.71 -7.52 -18.84
CA ASN A 148 13.29 -6.33 -18.24
C ASN A 148 12.83 -6.20 -16.77
N TYR A 149 13.69 -6.58 -15.84
CA TYR A 149 13.39 -6.62 -14.41
C TYR A 149 14.06 -5.47 -13.67
N SER A 150 13.32 -4.75 -12.83
CA SER A 150 13.83 -3.53 -12.17
C SER A 150 14.95 -3.79 -11.17
N PHE A 151 15.05 -5.01 -10.65
CA PHE A 151 16.05 -5.44 -9.67
C PHE A 151 17.30 -6.05 -10.31
N ILE A 152 17.34 -6.18 -11.64
CA ILE A 152 18.51 -6.67 -12.36
C ILE A 152 19.17 -5.47 -13.04
N PRO A 153 20.40 -5.07 -12.66
CA PRO A 153 21.12 -4.00 -13.32
C PRO A 153 21.35 -4.30 -14.80
N ASP A 154 21.24 -3.29 -15.65
CA ASP A 154 21.52 -3.42 -17.09
C ASP A 154 22.99 -3.79 -17.39
N SER A 155 23.89 -3.60 -16.41
CA SER A 155 25.30 -3.97 -16.48
C SER A 155 25.58 -5.46 -16.27
N MET A 156 24.58 -6.26 -15.87
CA MET A 156 24.75 -7.68 -15.56
C MET A 156 24.87 -8.50 -16.86
N THR A 157 25.86 -9.40 -16.93
CA THR A 157 26.04 -10.26 -18.11
C THR A 157 24.88 -11.25 -18.24
N ALA A 158 24.61 -11.74 -19.45
CA ALA A 158 23.56 -12.73 -19.69
C ALA A 158 23.73 -14.00 -18.83
N THR A 159 24.97 -14.43 -18.60
CA THR A 159 25.32 -15.58 -17.75
C THR A 159 25.02 -15.33 -16.28
N GLU A 160 25.37 -14.15 -15.76
CA GLU A 160 25.07 -13.77 -14.38
C GLU A 160 23.57 -13.64 -14.16
N LYS A 161 22.84 -13.06 -15.13
CA LYS A 161 21.37 -12.96 -15.10
C LYS A 161 20.71 -14.34 -15.01
N ILE A 162 21.23 -15.33 -15.76
CA ILE A 162 20.75 -16.71 -15.69
C ILE A 162 20.98 -17.30 -14.29
N LEU A 163 22.18 -17.14 -13.73
CA LEU A 163 22.52 -17.64 -12.38
C LEU A 163 21.67 -16.98 -11.29
N PHE A 164 21.41 -15.68 -11.42
CA PHE A 164 20.57 -14.95 -10.48
C PHE A 164 19.12 -15.42 -10.54
N LEU A 165 18.53 -15.50 -11.74
CA LEU A 165 17.17 -15.98 -11.90
C LEU A 165 17.02 -17.44 -11.50
N SER A 166 18.03 -18.29 -11.73
CA SER A 166 17.98 -19.69 -11.29
C SER A 166 18.09 -19.86 -9.78
N SER A 167 18.68 -18.89 -9.07
CA SER A 167 18.67 -18.87 -7.61
C SER A 167 17.28 -18.56 -7.02
N ILE A 168 16.42 -17.86 -7.79
CA ILE A 168 15.10 -17.45 -7.33
C ILE A 168 14.02 -18.41 -7.83
N ILE A 169 14.03 -18.73 -9.13
CA ILE A 169 13.01 -19.51 -9.82
C ILE A 169 13.54 -20.94 -10.04
N PRO A 170 12.84 -21.98 -9.57
CA PRO A 170 13.22 -23.35 -9.83
C PRO A 170 12.91 -23.69 -11.29
N PHE A 171 13.92 -23.61 -12.17
CA PHE A 171 13.76 -23.96 -13.59
C PHE A 171 13.50 -25.45 -13.84
N ASP A 172 13.71 -26.30 -12.82
CA ASP A 172 13.36 -27.72 -12.84
C ASP A 172 11.84 -27.94 -12.79
N CYS A 173 11.08 -26.96 -12.28
CA CYS A 173 9.61 -26.99 -12.23
C CYS A 173 9.03 -26.53 -13.57
N LEU A 174 8.73 -27.49 -14.45
CA LEU A 174 8.32 -27.23 -15.83
C LEU A 174 6.99 -26.48 -15.91
N LEU A 175 6.00 -26.78 -15.06
CA LEU A 175 4.68 -26.13 -15.14
C LEU A 175 4.73 -24.71 -14.57
N THR A 176 5.45 -24.49 -13.47
CA THR A 176 5.72 -23.14 -12.93
C THR A 176 6.39 -22.25 -13.97
N VAL A 177 7.42 -22.73 -14.67
CA VAL A 177 8.12 -21.95 -15.71
C VAL A 177 7.16 -21.59 -16.85
N ARG A 178 6.31 -22.52 -17.28
CA ARG A 178 5.29 -22.25 -18.31
C ARG A 178 4.23 -21.27 -17.85
N ALA A 179 3.77 -21.37 -16.60
CA ALA A 179 2.80 -20.45 -16.02
C ALA A 179 3.37 -19.03 -15.91
N LEU A 180 4.64 -18.92 -15.48
CA LEU A 180 5.37 -17.65 -15.46
C LEU A 180 5.51 -17.03 -16.86
N GLY A 181 5.93 -17.81 -17.86
CA GLY A 181 6.06 -17.33 -19.24
C GLY A 181 4.74 -16.93 -19.90
N GLY A 182 3.65 -17.64 -19.56
CA GLY A 182 2.29 -17.30 -19.97
C GLY A 182 1.78 -16.03 -19.30
N LEU A 183 2.03 -15.87 -18.00
CA LEU A 183 1.70 -14.66 -17.25
C LEU A 183 2.43 -13.44 -17.82
N LEU A 184 3.74 -13.53 -18.05
CA LEU A 184 4.52 -12.42 -18.64
C LEU A 184 3.99 -12.01 -20.02
N LYS A 185 3.56 -12.97 -20.84
CA LYS A 185 2.94 -12.70 -22.14
C LYS A 185 1.61 -11.98 -22.00
N PHE A 186 0.79 -12.40 -21.04
CA PHE A 186 -0.48 -11.75 -20.74
C PHE A 186 -0.27 -10.31 -20.27
N LEU A 187 0.63 -10.10 -19.30
CA LEU A 187 0.99 -8.78 -18.79
C LEU A 187 1.50 -7.86 -19.90
N GLY A 188 2.42 -8.35 -20.75
CA GLY A 188 2.93 -7.57 -21.88
C GLY A 188 1.87 -7.26 -22.95
N ARG A 189 0.90 -8.15 -23.18
CA ARG A 189 -0.17 -7.94 -24.16
C ARG A 189 -1.23 -6.95 -23.69
N ARG A 190 -1.63 -7.02 -22.42
CA ARG A 190 -2.61 -6.09 -21.84
C ARG A 190 -1.96 -4.81 -21.31
N ARG A 191 -0.63 -4.77 -21.17
CA ARG A 191 0.13 -3.63 -20.64
C ARG A 191 -0.37 -3.19 -19.26
N ILE A 192 -0.71 -4.16 -18.42
CA ILE A 192 -1.33 -3.94 -17.10
C ILE A 192 -0.49 -2.98 -16.26
N GLY A 193 -1.11 -1.88 -15.83
CA GLY A 193 -0.48 -0.85 -15.02
C GLY A 193 0.41 0.14 -15.76
N VAL A 194 0.49 0.05 -17.10
CA VAL A 194 1.13 0.99 -18.04
C VAL A 194 0.27 1.16 -19.31
N GLU A 195 -1.04 1.05 -19.15
CA GLU A 195 -1.99 0.99 -20.28
C GLU A 195 -2.02 2.27 -21.11
N LEU A 196 -1.77 3.41 -20.46
CA LEU A 196 -1.75 4.75 -21.04
C LEU A 196 -0.35 5.23 -21.45
N GLU A 197 0.69 4.43 -21.20
CA GLU A 197 2.10 4.80 -21.44
C GLU A 197 2.54 4.51 -22.89
N ASP A 198 3.64 5.11 -23.34
CA ASP A 198 4.23 4.85 -24.66
C ASP A 198 4.59 3.37 -24.86
N TYR A 199 4.46 2.84 -26.08
CA TYR A 199 4.68 1.41 -26.41
C TYR A 199 6.04 0.83 -25.97
N ASN A 200 7.05 1.69 -25.74
CA ASN A 200 8.38 1.29 -25.30
C ASN A 200 8.45 0.96 -23.80
N VAL A 201 7.44 1.35 -23.03
CA VAL A 201 7.40 1.14 -21.58
C VAL A 201 6.87 -0.26 -21.23
N SER A 202 7.75 -1.08 -20.67
CA SER A 202 7.41 -2.43 -20.21
C SER A 202 6.69 -2.42 -18.86
N VAL A 203 5.84 -3.42 -18.61
CA VAL A 203 5.20 -3.62 -17.30
C VAL A 203 6.27 -3.71 -16.20
N PRO A 204 6.19 -2.88 -15.14
CA PRO A 204 7.17 -2.85 -14.08
C PRO A 204 7.07 -4.11 -13.23
N ILE A 205 8.16 -4.88 -13.13
CA ILE A 205 8.25 -6.06 -12.25
C ILE A 205 9.35 -5.80 -11.24
N LEU A 206 8.96 -5.63 -9.97
CA LEU A 206 9.84 -5.29 -8.86
C LEU A 206 10.43 -6.52 -8.16
N GLY A 207 9.90 -7.71 -8.39
CA GLY A 207 10.46 -8.93 -7.79
C GLY A 207 9.69 -10.21 -8.12
N PHE A 208 10.34 -11.34 -7.83
CA PHE A 208 9.72 -12.66 -7.81
C PHE A 208 9.66 -13.19 -6.38
N LYS A 209 8.48 -13.64 -5.94
CA LYS A 209 8.27 -14.21 -4.61
C LYS A 209 7.71 -15.62 -4.72
N LYS A 210 8.37 -16.57 -4.08
CA LYS A 210 7.84 -17.92 -3.93
C LYS A 210 6.75 -17.91 -2.87
N PHE A 211 5.59 -18.51 -3.16
CA PHE A 211 4.59 -18.85 -2.15
C PHE A 211 4.32 -20.36 -2.17
N VAL A 212 3.95 -20.91 -1.01
CA VAL A 212 3.61 -22.32 -0.87
C VAL A 212 2.40 -22.42 0.06
N LEU A 213 1.45 -23.27 -0.30
CA LEU A 213 0.25 -23.53 0.51
C LEU A 213 0.42 -24.71 1.48
N THR A 214 1.64 -25.22 1.63
CA THR A 214 1.98 -26.25 2.62
C THR A 214 2.04 -25.63 4.00
N HIS A 215 1.67 -26.39 5.03
CA HIS A 215 1.61 -25.91 6.42
C HIS A 215 0.62 -24.75 6.65
N LEU A 216 -0.41 -24.60 5.81
CA LEU A 216 -1.53 -23.68 6.07
C LEU A 216 -2.78 -24.44 6.51
N VAL A 217 -3.62 -23.78 7.29
CA VAL A 217 -4.93 -24.31 7.67
C VAL A 217 -5.90 -24.15 6.51
N SER A 218 -6.49 -25.25 6.05
CA SER A 218 -7.60 -25.17 5.09
C SER A 218 -8.89 -24.75 5.80
N ILE A 219 -9.42 -23.59 5.41
CA ILE A 219 -10.71 -23.05 5.85
C ILE A 219 -11.59 -22.89 4.62
N ASP A 220 -12.80 -23.43 4.67
CA ASP A 220 -13.83 -23.27 3.63
C ASP A 220 -14.54 -21.91 3.76
N GLN A 221 -15.10 -21.43 2.65
CA GLN A 221 -15.74 -20.11 2.57
C GLN A 221 -16.90 -19.96 3.57
N ASP A 222 -17.67 -21.03 3.78
CA ASP A 222 -18.75 -21.05 4.76
C ASP A 222 -18.19 -20.84 6.18
N THR A 223 -17.05 -21.45 6.53
CA THR A 223 -16.40 -21.23 7.81
C THR A 223 -15.92 -19.79 7.97
N TYR A 224 -15.37 -19.15 6.92
CA TYR A 224 -15.00 -17.73 6.97
C TYR A 224 -16.21 -16.82 7.28
N SER A 225 -17.34 -17.09 6.63
CA SER A 225 -18.60 -16.36 6.85
C SER A 225 -19.19 -16.62 8.25
N VAL A 226 -19.22 -17.88 8.67
CA VAL A 226 -19.79 -18.31 9.98
C VAL A 226 -18.98 -17.74 11.15
N LEU A 227 -17.65 -17.70 11.03
CA LEU A 227 -16.76 -17.10 12.03
C LEU A 227 -16.69 -15.58 11.94
N GLN A 228 -17.28 -14.98 10.90
CA GLN A 228 -17.21 -13.55 10.63
C GLN A 228 -15.78 -13.04 10.69
N ILE A 229 -14.86 -13.77 10.03
CA ILE A 229 -13.45 -13.36 9.97
C ILE A 229 -13.34 -12.02 9.26
N PHE A 230 -14.05 -11.90 8.13
CA PHE A 230 -14.25 -10.67 7.39
C PHE A 230 -15.73 -10.39 7.29
N LYS A 231 -16.12 -9.12 7.35
CA LYS A 231 -17.48 -8.67 7.07
C LYS A 231 -17.42 -7.34 6.35
N SER A 232 -17.88 -7.33 5.11
CA SER A 232 -18.01 -6.10 4.33
C SER A 232 -19.40 -5.50 4.54
N GLU A 233 -19.46 -4.27 5.02
CA GLU A 233 -20.69 -3.47 5.14
C GLU A 233 -20.62 -2.27 4.19
N SER A 234 -21.72 -1.99 3.50
CA SER A 234 -21.83 -0.80 2.66
C SER A 234 -21.90 0.45 3.53
N HIS A 235 -21.27 1.54 3.07
CA HIS A 235 -21.33 2.81 3.77
C HIS A 235 -22.80 3.27 3.91
N PRO A 236 -23.26 3.77 5.08
CA PRO A 236 -24.63 4.25 5.26
C PRO A 236 -25.00 5.44 4.36
N SER A 237 -24.01 6.16 3.83
CA SER A 237 -24.21 7.29 2.92
C SER A 237 -24.08 6.85 1.46
N VAL A 238 -25.15 7.05 0.69
CA VAL A 238 -25.23 6.75 -0.76
C VAL A 238 -24.10 7.42 -1.56
N TYR A 239 -23.65 8.61 -1.14
CA TYR A 239 -22.57 9.38 -1.81
C TYR A 239 -21.15 8.82 -1.63
N LYS A 240 -20.93 7.89 -0.69
CA LYS A 240 -19.62 7.22 -0.48
C LYS A 240 -19.64 5.74 -0.86
N VAL A 241 -20.68 5.28 -1.53
CA VAL A 241 -20.78 3.89 -2.01
C VAL A 241 -19.69 3.57 -3.04
N ALA A 242 -19.20 4.58 -3.77
CA ALA A 242 -18.05 4.47 -4.68
C ALA A 242 -16.70 4.30 -3.96
N SER A 243 -16.59 4.73 -2.69
CA SER A 243 -15.36 4.68 -1.87
C SER A 243 -15.10 3.29 -1.26
N GLY A 244 -15.89 2.28 -1.64
CA GLY A 244 -15.68 0.88 -1.28
C GLY A 244 -16.50 0.40 -0.08
N LEU A 245 -16.48 -0.92 0.12
CA LEU A 245 -17.10 -1.59 1.26
C LEU A 245 -16.22 -1.39 2.50
N LYS A 246 -16.79 -0.88 3.60
CA LYS A 246 -16.07 -0.78 4.87
C LYS A 246 -16.11 -2.12 5.60
N GLU A 247 -15.09 -2.38 6.39
CA GLU A 247 -15.11 -3.53 7.30
C GLU A 247 -16.13 -3.26 8.42
N GLY A 248 -17.17 -4.09 8.50
CA GLY A 248 -18.14 -4.10 9.58
C GLY A 248 -17.62 -4.83 10.82
N LEU A 249 -18.51 -5.20 11.74
CA LEU A 249 -18.12 -5.96 12.93
C LEU A 249 -17.63 -7.38 12.55
N SER A 250 -16.31 -7.57 12.56
CA SER A 250 -15.62 -8.81 12.20
C SER A 250 -14.40 -9.06 13.08
N LEU A 251 -13.89 -10.29 13.06
CA LEU A 251 -12.68 -10.64 13.81
C LEU A 251 -11.46 -9.84 13.33
N PHE A 252 -11.36 -9.63 12.02
CA PHE A 252 -10.35 -8.75 11.44
C PHE A 252 -10.53 -7.31 11.93
N GLY A 253 -11.75 -6.76 11.90
CA GLY A 253 -12.02 -5.38 12.31
C GLY A 253 -11.67 -5.07 13.77
N ILE A 254 -11.90 -6.02 14.70
CA ILE A 254 -11.57 -5.79 16.13
C ILE A 254 -10.08 -5.94 16.44
N LEU A 255 -9.34 -6.71 15.63
CA LEU A 255 -7.91 -6.99 15.82
C LEU A 255 -7.01 -6.10 14.97
N ASN A 256 -7.54 -5.52 13.89
CA ASN A 256 -6.81 -4.60 13.04
C ASN A 256 -6.63 -3.25 13.76
N ARG A 257 -5.41 -3.03 14.24
CA ARG A 257 -4.95 -1.77 14.84
C ARG A 257 -3.62 -1.31 14.24
N CYS A 258 -3.35 -1.79 13.02
CA CYS A 258 -2.15 -1.50 12.27
C CYS A 258 -2.06 0.01 11.96
N ARG A 259 -0.85 0.56 11.91
CA ARG A 259 -0.61 1.96 11.54
C ARG A 259 -0.20 2.12 10.08
N CYS A 260 0.36 1.08 9.46
CA CYS A 260 0.71 1.09 8.05
C CYS A 260 -0.27 0.23 7.23
N LYS A 261 -0.60 0.68 6.02
CA LYS A 261 -1.47 -0.06 5.09
C LYS A 261 -0.91 -1.43 4.72
N TRP A 262 0.42 -1.57 4.66
CA TRP A 262 1.10 -2.86 4.44
C TRP A 262 0.91 -3.83 5.61
N GLY A 263 0.91 -3.31 6.84
CA GLY A 263 0.57 -4.08 8.04
C GLY A 263 -0.86 -4.57 7.99
N GLU A 264 -1.81 -3.72 7.61
CA GLU A 264 -3.21 -4.11 7.41
C GLU A 264 -3.36 -5.22 6.35
N LYS A 265 -2.72 -5.05 5.18
CA LYS A 265 -2.72 -6.06 4.11
C LYS A 265 -2.12 -7.38 4.59
N LEU A 266 -1.00 -7.32 5.33
CA LEU A 266 -0.36 -8.51 5.91
C LEU A 266 -1.23 -9.17 6.98
N LEU A 267 -1.89 -8.39 7.83
CA LEU A 267 -2.82 -8.92 8.82
C LEU A 267 -3.95 -9.67 8.11
N ARG A 268 -4.58 -9.05 7.11
CA ARG A 268 -5.63 -9.69 6.30
C ARG A 268 -5.13 -11.00 5.70
N LEU A 269 -3.89 -11.01 5.20
CA LEU A 269 -3.22 -12.20 4.70
C LEU A 269 -3.03 -13.28 5.77
N TRP A 270 -2.67 -12.93 7.00
CA TRP A 270 -2.53 -13.89 8.10
C TRP A 270 -3.88 -14.51 8.52
N PHE A 271 -4.98 -13.75 8.40
CA PHE A 271 -6.32 -14.27 8.64
C PHE A 271 -6.83 -15.19 7.53
N THR A 272 -6.43 -14.95 6.28
CA THR A 272 -6.73 -15.86 5.15
C THR A 272 -5.79 -17.06 5.10
N ARG A 273 -4.58 -16.94 5.66
CA ARG A 273 -3.52 -17.97 5.64
C ARG A 273 -3.00 -18.28 7.05
N PRO A 274 -3.79 -18.94 7.92
CA PRO A 274 -3.28 -19.33 9.23
C PRO A 274 -2.17 -20.38 9.11
N THR A 275 -0.98 -20.06 9.64
CA THR A 275 0.19 -20.95 9.61
C THR A 275 0.05 -22.11 10.60
N GLN A 276 0.60 -23.27 10.22
CA GLN A 276 0.74 -24.46 11.05
C GLN A 276 2.17 -24.62 11.59
N ASP A 277 3.11 -23.78 11.15
CA ASP A 277 4.48 -23.86 11.61
C ASP A 277 4.58 -23.39 13.07
N LEU A 278 5.01 -24.30 13.94
CA LEU A 278 5.18 -24.03 15.36
C LEU A 278 6.33 -23.05 15.62
N GLY A 279 7.37 -23.04 14.78
CA GLY A 279 8.48 -22.09 14.90
C GLY A 279 7.98 -20.67 14.67
N GLU A 280 7.33 -20.45 13.53
CA GLU A 280 6.73 -19.17 13.18
C GLU A 280 5.68 -18.70 14.20
N LEU A 281 4.77 -19.58 14.64
CA LEU A 281 3.77 -19.24 15.65
C LEU A 281 4.38 -18.78 16.97
N ASN A 282 5.41 -19.49 17.47
CA ASN A 282 6.07 -19.11 18.71
C ASN A 282 6.85 -17.80 18.56
N SER A 283 7.56 -17.60 17.44
CA SER A 283 8.27 -16.35 17.15
C SER A 283 7.33 -15.14 17.17
N ARG A 284 6.16 -15.25 16.53
CA ARG A 284 5.12 -14.20 16.57
C ARG A 284 4.62 -13.94 17.99
N LEU A 285 4.37 -15.00 18.76
CA LEU A 285 3.90 -14.89 20.15
C LEU A 285 4.95 -14.33 21.11
N ASP A 286 6.23 -14.52 20.85
CA ASP A 286 7.31 -13.95 21.66
C ASP A 286 7.33 -12.42 21.56
N VAL A 287 7.15 -11.87 20.35
CA VAL A 287 7.02 -10.42 20.13
C VAL A 287 5.77 -9.87 20.84
N ILE A 288 4.62 -10.55 20.68
CA ILE A 288 3.37 -10.13 21.33
C ILE A 288 3.53 -10.15 22.85
N GLN A 289 4.09 -11.22 23.41
CA GLN A 289 4.32 -11.36 24.84
C GLN A 289 5.25 -10.28 25.39
N PHE A 290 6.27 -9.88 24.63
CA PHE A 290 7.18 -8.81 25.01
C PHE A 290 6.44 -7.46 25.13
N PHE A 291 5.60 -7.10 24.15
CA PHE A 291 4.85 -5.83 24.17
C PHE A 291 3.59 -5.83 25.04
N LEU A 292 3.19 -7.00 25.57
CA LEU A 292 2.16 -7.08 26.61
C LEU A 292 2.66 -6.58 27.98
N LEU A 293 3.98 -6.52 28.20
CA LEU A 293 4.55 -6.05 29.46
C LEU A 293 4.40 -4.52 29.60
N PRO A 294 3.91 -4.00 30.73
CA PRO A 294 3.66 -2.55 30.92
C PRO A 294 4.88 -1.66 30.70
N GLN A 295 6.07 -2.15 31.04
CA GLN A 295 7.33 -1.42 30.88
C GLN A 295 7.71 -1.13 29.40
N ASN A 296 7.15 -1.89 28.46
CA ASN A 296 7.47 -1.79 27.03
C ASN A 296 6.43 -0.97 26.25
N LEU A 297 5.44 -0.38 26.93
CA LEU A 297 4.33 0.33 26.30
C LEU A 297 4.77 1.61 25.60
N ASP A 298 5.63 2.40 26.25
CA ASP A 298 6.14 3.66 25.67
C ASP A 298 6.93 3.38 24.39
N MET A 299 7.72 2.29 24.41
CA MET A 299 8.44 1.83 23.23
C MET A 299 7.48 1.37 22.13
N ALA A 300 6.44 0.60 22.45
CA ALA A 300 5.42 0.20 21.48
C ALA A 300 4.73 1.41 20.82
N GLN A 301 4.42 2.46 21.59
CA GLN A 301 3.83 3.70 21.08
C GLN A 301 4.80 4.48 20.19
N MET A 302 6.09 4.53 20.52
CA MET A 302 7.11 5.11 19.65
C MET A 302 7.23 4.34 18.34
N LEU A 303 7.29 3.00 18.38
CA LEU A 303 7.33 2.17 17.18
C LEU A 303 6.09 2.36 16.31
N HIS A 304 4.89 2.41 16.89
CA HIS A 304 3.66 2.72 16.15
C HIS A 304 3.70 4.07 15.43
N ARG A 305 4.25 5.12 16.06
CA ARG A 305 4.41 6.43 15.43
C ARG A 305 5.34 6.36 14.22
N LEU A 306 6.49 5.70 14.36
CA LEU A 306 7.43 5.49 13.26
C LEU A 306 6.81 4.67 12.11
N LEU A 307 6.06 3.62 12.43
CA LEU A 307 5.37 2.79 11.44
C LEU A 307 4.27 3.55 10.69
N GLY A 308 3.60 4.52 11.32
CA GLY A 308 2.60 5.36 10.67
C GLY A 308 3.15 6.24 9.54
N HIS A 309 4.45 6.54 9.57
CA HIS A 309 5.14 7.29 8.52
C HIS A 309 5.63 6.40 7.36
N ILE A 310 5.55 5.08 7.49
CA ILE A 310 5.90 4.13 6.41
C ILE A 310 4.69 3.98 5.48
N LYS A 311 4.82 4.57 4.29
CA LYS A 311 3.76 4.59 3.26
C LYS A 311 4.11 3.64 2.10
N ASN A 312 3.39 3.77 0.98
CA ASN A 312 3.43 2.83 -0.14
C ASN A 312 4.67 2.99 -1.04
N VAL A 313 5.80 2.39 -0.63
CA VAL A 313 7.06 2.45 -1.40
C VAL A 313 7.00 1.73 -2.76
N PRO A 314 6.35 0.57 -2.94
CA PRO A 314 6.32 -0.11 -4.25
C PRO A 314 5.64 0.72 -5.33
N LEU A 315 4.58 1.45 -4.98
CA LEU A 315 3.92 2.39 -5.90
C LEU A 315 4.86 3.54 -6.28
N ILE A 316 5.60 4.09 -5.31
CA ILE A 316 6.60 5.14 -5.57
C ILE A 316 7.72 4.61 -6.48
N LEU A 317 8.23 3.41 -6.21
CA LEU A 317 9.26 2.77 -7.05
C LEU A 317 8.74 2.47 -8.46
N LYS A 318 7.45 2.12 -8.58
CA LYS A 318 6.78 1.97 -9.88
C LYS A 318 6.75 3.31 -10.62
N ARG A 319 6.28 4.40 -9.99
CA ARG A 319 6.27 5.75 -10.57
C ARG A 319 7.68 6.25 -10.93
N MET A 320 8.68 5.94 -10.11
CA MET A 320 10.11 6.19 -10.38
C MET A 320 10.58 5.51 -11.64
N LYS A 321 10.21 4.24 -11.86
CA LYS A 321 10.57 3.53 -13.09
C LYS A 321 9.89 4.11 -14.32
N LEU A 322 8.66 4.60 -14.18
CA LEU A 322 7.90 5.24 -15.26
C LEU A 322 8.30 6.70 -15.48
N SER A 323 9.27 7.24 -14.73
CA SER A 323 9.66 8.67 -14.77
C SER A 323 8.52 9.65 -14.44
N HIS A 324 7.47 9.19 -13.77
CA HIS A 324 6.26 9.94 -13.41
C HIS A 324 6.23 10.34 -11.93
N THR A 325 7.40 10.58 -11.32
CA THR A 325 7.49 10.89 -9.88
C THR A 325 7.01 12.29 -9.57
N LYS A 326 6.14 12.40 -8.58
CA LYS A 326 5.74 13.68 -8.00
C LYS A 326 6.73 14.11 -6.91
N VAL A 327 6.72 15.39 -6.56
CA VAL A 327 7.47 15.93 -5.41
C VAL A 327 7.04 15.25 -4.10
N SER A 328 5.74 14.99 -3.95
CA SER A 328 5.17 14.29 -2.80
C SER A 328 5.74 12.89 -2.63
N ASP A 329 6.00 12.17 -3.73
CA ASP A 329 6.58 10.83 -3.70
C ASP A 329 7.98 10.85 -3.07
N TRP A 330 8.81 11.86 -3.38
CA TRP A 330 10.15 12.03 -2.80
C TRP A 330 10.09 12.34 -1.30
N GLN A 331 9.17 13.20 -0.88
CA GLN A 331 8.96 13.49 0.54
C GLN A 331 8.50 12.26 1.32
N VAL A 332 7.54 11.52 0.77
CA VAL A 332 7.03 10.29 1.37
C VAL A 332 8.12 9.22 1.46
N LEU A 333 8.92 9.06 0.40
CA LEU A 333 10.05 8.13 0.40
C LEU A 333 11.08 8.53 1.46
N TYR A 334 11.46 9.81 1.53
CA TYR A 334 12.40 10.30 2.53
C TYR A 334 11.91 10.08 3.96
N LYS A 335 10.66 10.45 4.26
CA LYS A 335 10.02 10.20 5.57
C LYS A 335 9.97 8.70 5.91
N THR A 336 9.67 7.86 4.93
CA THR A 336 9.63 6.40 5.10
C THR A 336 11.02 5.84 5.44
N VAL A 337 12.04 6.26 4.69
CA VAL A 337 13.43 5.85 4.90
C VAL A 337 13.94 6.32 6.27
N TYR A 338 13.71 7.58 6.63
CA TYR A 338 14.10 8.13 7.92
C TYR A 338 13.41 7.43 9.09
N SER A 339 12.11 7.13 8.95
CA SER A 339 11.36 6.38 9.96
C SER A 339 11.85 4.94 10.10
N ALA A 340 12.23 4.31 8.99
CA ALA A 340 12.86 3.00 9.02
C ALA A 340 14.23 3.03 9.73
N LEU A 341 15.04 4.08 9.55
CA LEU A 341 16.27 4.27 10.33
C LEU A 341 15.96 4.40 11.83
N GLY A 342 14.95 5.18 12.20
CA GLY A 342 14.47 5.25 13.59
C GLY A 342 14.02 3.90 14.14
N LEU A 343 13.37 3.06 13.32
CA LEU A 343 13.01 1.68 13.71
C LEU A 343 14.24 0.80 13.93
N ARG A 344 15.27 0.90 13.07
CA ARG A 344 16.54 0.18 13.24
C ARG A 344 17.15 0.49 14.61
N ASP A 345 17.25 1.77 14.95
CA ASP A 345 17.87 2.22 16.20
C ASP A 345 17.03 1.84 17.43
N ALA A 346 15.70 1.95 17.34
CA ALA A 346 14.81 1.46 18.38
C ALA A 346 14.96 -0.06 18.58
N CYS A 347 14.97 -0.85 17.51
CA CYS A 347 15.12 -2.30 17.57
C CYS A 347 16.51 -2.77 18.07
N ARG A 348 17.56 -1.96 17.91
CA ARG A 348 18.88 -2.24 18.49
C ARG A 348 18.88 -2.16 20.03
N SER A 349 18.06 -1.28 20.59
CA SER A 349 17.91 -1.15 22.05
C SER A 349 17.07 -2.27 22.68
N LEU A 350 16.35 -3.05 21.86
CA LEU A 350 15.50 -4.14 22.31
C LEU A 350 16.28 -5.45 22.50
N PRO A 351 15.73 -6.42 23.26
CA PRO A 351 16.36 -7.71 23.45
C PRO A 351 16.56 -8.46 22.12
N GLN A 352 17.83 -8.72 21.80
CA GLN A 352 18.22 -9.45 20.58
C GLN A 352 17.91 -10.96 20.65
N SER A 353 17.29 -11.44 21.73
CA SER A 353 16.74 -12.80 21.83
C SER A 353 15.52 -13.00 20.92
N ILE A 354 14.85 -11.93 20.51
CA ILE A 354 13.69 -11.98 19.62
C ILE A 354 14.18 -11.81 18.18
N GLN A 355 13.99 -12.84 17.36
CA GLN A 355 14.48 -12.93 15.97
C GLN A 355 14.07 -11.71 15.13
N LEU A 356 12.82 -11.25 15.23
CA LEU A 356 12.34 -10.12 14.43
C LEU A 356 13.11 -8.83 14.71
N PHE A 357 13.46 -8.55 15.97
CA PHE A 357 14.21 -7.34 16.31
C PHE A 357 15.65 -7.42 15.80
N GLN A 358 16.25 -8.61 15.86
CA GLN A 358 17.56 -8.87 15.30
C GLN A 358 17.57 -8.72 13.77
N GLU A 359 16.57 -9.26 13.08
CA GLU A 359 16.39 -9.11 11.64
C GLU A 359 16.26 -7.63 11.25
N ILE A 360 15.42 -6.85 11.93
CA ILE A 360 15.28 -5.41 11.67
C ILE A 360 16.60 -4.65 11.92
N ALA A 361 17.29 -4.95 13.01
CA ALA A 361 18.55 -4.27 13.36
C ALA A 361 19.67 -4.54 12.33
N HIS A 362 19.68 -5.74 11.73
CA HIS A 362 20.69 -6.18 10.77
C HIS A 362 20.34 -5.82 9.32
N ASP A 363 19.11 -6.12 8.88
CA ASP A 363 18.71 -6.00 7.46
C ASP A 363 18.46 -4.54 7.04
N PHE A 364 18.21 -3.65 8.00
CA PHE A 364 18.14 -2.21 7.73
C PHE A 364 19.57 -1.70 7.59
N SER A 365 20.17 -1.96 6.42
CA SER A 365 21.58 -1.79 6.16
C SER A 365 22.02 -0.32 6.02
N ASP A 366 23.31 -0.11 5.82
CA ASP A 366 23.88 1.21 5.56
C ASP A 366 23.48 1.75 4.18
N ASP A 367 22.94 0.91 3.29
CA ASP A 367 22.32 1.37 2.04
C ASP A 367 21.10 2.25 2.30
N LEU A 368 20.33 1.96 3.34
CA LEU A 368 19.17 2.78 3.71
C LEU A 368 19.62 4.17 4.19
N HIS A 369 20.72 4.23 4.94
CA HIS A 369 21.36 5.49 5.32
C HIS A 369 21.87 6.26 4.10
N HIS A 370 22.46 5.55 3.14
CA HIS A 370 22.92 6.16 1.91
C HIS A 370 21.77 6.75 1.09
N ILE A 371 20.65 6.03 0.93
CA ILE A 371 19.44 6.55 0.28
C ILE A 371 18.93 7.81 0.99
N ALA A 372 18.85 7.77 2.34
CA ALA A 372 18.42 8.92 3.14
C ALA A 372 19.33 10.13 2.91
N SER A 373 20.65 9.91 2.95
CA SER A 373 21.63 10.98 2.74
C SER A 373 21.63 11.50 1.31
N LEU A 374 21.40 10.66 0.29
CA LEU A 374 21.33 11.10 -1.09
C LEU A 374 20.12 12.01 -1.29
N ILE A 375 18.93 11.54 -0.90
CA ILE A 375 17.70 12.32 -1.07
C ILE A 375 17.77 13.62 -0.26
N GLY A 376 18.22 13.56 1.00
CA GLY A 376 18.30 14.75 1.86
C GLY A 376 19.38 15.76 1.48
N LYS A 377 20.40 15.36 0.70
CA LYS A 377 21.42 16.28 0.17
C LYS A 377 21.01 16.90 -1.16
N VAL A 378 20.27 16.16 -1.98
CA VAL A 378 19.95 16.60 -3.36
C VAL A 378 18.64 17.36 -3.41
N VAL A 379 17.59 16.90 -2.70
CA VAL A 379 16.23 17.40 -2.90
C VAL A 379 15.94 18.58 -1.97
N ASP A 380 15.51 19.70 -2.55
CA ASP A 380 14.95 20.84 -1.79
C ASP A 380 13.45 20.63 -1.61
N PHE A 381 13.02 20.15 -0.45
CA PHE A 381 11.61 19.87 -0.21
C PHE A 381 10.75 21.13 -0.09
N GLU A 382 11.31 22.25 0.37
CA GLU A 382 10.57 23.50 0.55
C GLU A 382 10.40 24.20 -0.80
N GLY A 383 11.50 24.36 -1.55
CA GLY A 383 11.48 24.90 -2.91
C GLY A 383 10.58 24.07 -3.83
N SER A 384 10.62 22.75 -3.68
CA SER A 384 9.84 21.87 -4.55
C SER A 384 8.33 21.96 -4.32
N LEU A 385 7.90 22.24 -3.08
CA LEU A 385 6.49 22.49 -2.77
C LEU A 385 6.05 23.85 -3.27
N ALA A 386 6.88 24.88 -3.11
CA ALA A 386 6.56 26.24 -3.54
C ALA A 386 6.38 26.33 -5.07
N GLU A 387 7.23 25.64 -5.82
CA GLU A 387 7.18 25.63 -7.29
C GLU A 387 6.31 24.49 -7.87
N ASN A 388 5.80 23.60 -7.01
CA ASN A 388 5.10 22.37 -7.39
C ASN A 388 5.89 21.52 -8.42
N ARG A 389 7.22 21.46 -8.23
CA ARG A 389 8.18 20.86 -9.17
C ARG A 389 9.39 20.35 -8.40
N PHE A 390 10.09 19.34 -8.92
CA PHE A 390 11.36 18.90 -8.35
C PHE A 390 12.43 20.00 -8.45
N THR A 391 12.96 20.44 -7.30
CA THR A 391 14.04 21.42 -7.19
C THR A 391 15.19 20.85 -6.37
N VAL A 392 16.40 21.26 -6.74
CA VAL A 392 17.66 20.79 -6.16
C VAL A 392 18.18 21.81 -5.15
N LEU A 393 18.73 21.31 -4.04
CA LEU A 393 19.39 22.13 -3.01
C LEU A 393 20.60 22.88 -3.57
N PRO A 394 20.92 24.07 -3.02
CA PRO A 394 22.09 24.82 -3.42
C PRO A 394 23.39 24.06 -3.08
N ASN A 395 24.43 24.26 -3.89
CA ASN A 395 25.77 23.66 -3.81
C ASN A 395 25.86 22.19 -4.26
N ILE A 396 24.88 21.68 -5.01
CA ILE A 396 24.94 20.33 -5.61
C ILE A 396 25.51 20.39 -7.02
N ASP A 397 25.04 21.35 -7.81
CA ASP A 397 25.50 21.56 -9.18
C ASP A 397 25.84 23.05 -9.38
N PRO A 398 27.12 23.39 -9.63
CA PRO A 398 27.54 24.78 -9.75
C PRO A 398 26.93 25.47 -10.96
N GLU A 399 26.59 24.74 -12.03
CA GLU A 399 25.96 25.32 -13.22
C GLU A 399 24.51 25.72 -12.93
N ILE A 400 23.76 24.84 -12.24
CA ILE A 400 22.38 25.14 -11.81
C ILE A 400 22.39 26.33 -10.86
N ASP A 401 23.32 26.35 -9.90
CA ASP A 401 23.43 27.43 -8.93
C ASP A 401 23.77 28.78 -9.60
N GLU A 402 24.66 28.78 -10.60
CA GLU A 402 24.98 29.98 -11.36
C GLU A 402 23.76 30.47 -12.15
N LYS A 403 23.03 29.57 -12.81
CA LYS A 403 21.81 29.90 -13.55
C LYS A 403 20.69 30.41 -12.62
N LYS A 404 20.47 29.77 -11.48
CA LYS A 404 19.52 30.24 -10.44
C LYS A 404 19.92 31.61 -9.90
N ARG A 405 21.22 31.87 -9.70
CA ARG A 405 21.71 33.19 -9.27
C ARG A 405 21.44 34.28 -10.31
N ARG A 406 21.68 33.99 -11.60
CA ARG A 406 21.34 34.89 -12.71
C ARG A 406 19.84 35.17 -12.75
N LEU A 407 19.00 34.15 -12.51
CA LEU A 407 17.56 34.29 -12.45
C LEU A 407 17.11 35.15 -11.25
N MET A 408 17.68 34.95 -10.07
CA MET A 408 17.37 35.77 -8.88
C MET A 408 17.75 37.24 -9.07
N GLY A 409 18.81 37.54 -9.82
CA GLY A 409 19.22 38.90 -10.18
C GLY A 409 18.42 39.52 -11.33
N LEU A 410 17.60 38.74 -12.02
CA LEU A 410 16.88 39.16 -13.22
C LEU A 410 15.89 40.30 -12.95
N PRO A 411 15.05 40.30 -11.90
CA PRO A 411 14.09 41.39 -11.67
C PRO A 411 14.76 42.77 -11.49
N SER A 412 15.88 42.82 -10.74
CA SER A 412 16.66 44.06 -10.59
C SER A 412 17.28 44.51 -11.91
N PHE A 413 17.79 43.57 -12.70
CA PHE A 413 18.38 43.86 -14.00
C PHE A 413 17.34 44.34 -15.01
N LEU A 414 16.17 43.69 -15.09
CA LEU A 414 15.05 44.11 -15.94
C LEU A 414 14.55 45.51 -15.58
N THR A 415 14.56 45.86 -14.29
CA THR A 415 14.23 47.22 -13.83
C THR A 415 15.24 48.25 -14.36
N GLU A 416 16.53 47.92 -14.36
CA GLU A 416 17.56 48.80 -14.92
C GLU A 416 17.47 48.91 -16.45
N VAL A 417 17.17 47.81 -17.14
CA VAL A 417 16.93 47.81 -18.59
C VAL A 417 15.71 48.67 -18.92
N ALA A 418 14.60 48.51 -18.19
CA ALA A 418 13.40 49.33 -18.36
C ALA A 418 13.71 50.83 -18.19
N ARG A 419 14.54 51.19 -17.21
CA ARG A 419 14.99 52.57 -16.98
C ARG A 419 15.80 53.11 -18.17
N LYS A 420 16.76 52.32 -18.69
CA LYS A 420 17.59 52.73 -19.84
C LYS A 420 16.80 52.76 -21.15
N GLU A 421 15.80 51.91 -21.33
CA GLU A 421 14.89 51.97 -22.49
C GLU A 421 14.02 53.23 -22.40
N LEU A 422 13.52 53.59 -21.21
CA LEU A 422 12.74 54.82 -21.00
C LEU A 422 13.52 56.09 -21.37
N GLU A 423 14.84 56.12 -21.15
CA GLU A 423 15.71 57.24 -21.55
C GLU A 423 15.86 57.38 -23.08
N ASN A 424 15.75 56.28 -23.81
CA ASN A 424 15.85 56.26 -25.28
C ASN A 424 14.50 56.50 -25.98
N LEU A 425 13.40 56.30 -25.24
CA LEU A 425 12.04 56.50 -25.73
C LEU A 425 11.64 57.98 -25.68
N ASP A 426 10.65 58.33 -26.50
CA ASP A 426 10.16 59.71 -26.57
C ASP A 426 9.58 60.16 -25.22
N SER A 427 9.85 61.42 -24.86
CA SER A 427 9.49 62.09 -23.59
C SER A 427 8.00 62.05 -23.21
N ARG A 428 7.15 61.62 -24.15
CA ARG A 428 5.69 61.47 -23.99
C ARG A 428 5.28 60.16 -23.32
N ILE A 429 6.19 59.19 -23.19
CA ILE A 429 5.92 57.89 -22.54
C ILE A 429 6.14 58.00 -21.03
N PRO A 430 5.12 57.78 -20.19
CA PRO A 430 5.21 58.04 -18.75
C PRO A 430 5.90 56.92 -17.96
N SER A 431 5.83 55.67 -18.44
CA SER A 431 6.43 54.52 -17.76
C SER A 431 6.71 53.40 -18.75
N CYS A 432 7.70 52.57 -18.40
CA CYS A 432 8.10 51.41 -19.19
C CYS A 432 8.36 50.24 -18.24
N SER A 433 7.92 49.04 -18.62
CA SER A 433 8.18 47.81 -17.86
C SER A 433 8.61 46.70 -18.80
N VAL A 434 9.59 45.90 -18.41
CA VAL A 434 9.99 44.70 -19.16
C VAL A 434 9.40 43.49 -18.47
N ILE A 435 8.64 42.69 -19.20
CA ILE A 435 8.03 41.44 -18.70
C ILE A 435 8.54 40.25 -19.50
N TYR A 436 8.56 39.08 -18.90
CA TYR A 436 8.81 37.81 -19.59
C TYR A 436 7.50 37.01 -19.67
N ILE A 437 7.12 36.57 -20.87
CA ILE A 437 5.99 35.68 -21.07
C ILE A 437 6.50 34.37 -21.69
N PRO A 438 6.23 33.20 -21.08
CA PRO A 438 6.58 31.91 -21.67
C PRO A 438 6.08 31.78 -23.11
N LEU A 439 6.89 31.19 -24.01
CA LEU A 439 6.65 31.04 -25.46
C LEU A 439 6.71 32.32 -26.31
N ILE A 440 6.61 33.53 -25.72
CA ILE A 440 6.70 34.80 -26.46
C ILE A 440 8.05 35.50 -26.26
N GLY A 441 8.61 35.41 -25.06
CA GLY A 441 9.89 36.01 -24.68
C GLY A 441 9.76 37.27 -23.81
N PHE A 442 10.84 38.03 -23.72
CA PHE A 442 10.92 39.33 -23.08
C PHE A 442 10.26 40.39 -23.95
N LEU A 443 9.37 41.16 -23.33
CA LEU A 443 8.57 42.19 -23.98
C LEU A 443 8.69 43.49 -23.23
N LEU A 444 8.79 44.57 -24.01
CA LEU A 444 8.72 45.93 -23.53
C LEU A 444 7.25 46.35 -23.48
N CYS A 445 6.76 46.66 -22.28
CA CYS A 445 5.38 47.07 -22.03
C CYS A 445 5.33 48.58 -21.83
N ILE A 446 4.53 49.23 -22.67
CA ILE A 446 4.31 50.68 -22.67
C ILE A 446 2.80 50.91 -22.47
N PRO A 447 2.38 51.83 -21.58
CA PRO A 447 0.97 52.16 -21.42
C PRO A 447 0.44 52.82 -22.70
N ARG A 448 -0.80 52.49 -23.07
CA ARG A 448 -1.47 53.13 -24.22
C ARG A 448 -1.63 54.62 -23.95
N LEU A 449 -1.04 55.44 -24.82
CA LEU A 449 -1.22 56.88 -24.77
C LEU A 449 -2.61 57.27 -25.33
N PRO A 450 -3.28 58.31 -24.79
CA PRO A 450 -4.56 58.79 -25.31
C PRO A 450 -4.54 59.21 -26.78
N SER A 451 -3.35 59.49 -27.32
CA SER A 451 -3.12 59.87 -28.72
C SER A 451 -3.04 58.69 -29.69
N MET A 452 -2.94 57.45 -29.21
CA MET A 452 -2.83 56.26 -30.06
C MET A 452 -4.20 55.60 -30.19
N VAL A 453 -4.91 55.86 -31.29
CA VAL A 453 -6.30 55.42 -31.50
C VAL A 453 -6.38 54.34 -32.58
N GLU A 454 -5.60 54.47 -33.65
CA GLU A 454 -5.56 53.54 -34.78
C GLU A 454 -4.35 52.59 -34.71
N THR A 455 -4.41 51.45 -35.42
CA THR A 455 -3.34 50.44 -35.40
C THR A 455 -2.02 50.93 -35.98
N SER A 456 -2.06 51.92 -36.86
CA SER A 456 -0.89 52.63 -37.40
C SER A 456 -0.18 53.50 -36.36
N ASP A 457 -0.88 53.96 -35.33
CA ASP A 457 -0.30 54.79 -34.26
C ASP A 457 0.53 53.94 -33.28
N PHE A 458 0.42 52.62 -33.36
CA PHE A 458 1.17 51.69 -32.51
C PHE A 458 2.55 51.36 -33.07
N GLU A 459 2.85 51.71 -34.32
CA GLU A 459 4.17 51.49 -34.92
C GLU A 459 5.14 52.58 -34.44
N ILE A 460 6.04 52.20 -33.53
CA ILE A 460 7.09 53.09 -33.02
C ILE A 460 8.40 52.69 -33.70
N GLU A 461 9.14 53.67 -34.22
CA GLU A 461 10.39 53.43 -34.96
C GLU A 461 11.40 52.68 -34.07
N GLY A 462 11.83 51.48 -34.51
CA GLY A 462 12.75 50.62 -33.77
C GLY A 462 12.09 49.63 -32.77
N LEU A 463 10.76 49.63 -32.65
CA LEU A 463 9.99 48.69 -31.83
C LEU A 463 9.00 47.87 -32.67
N ASP A 464 9.09 46.54 -32.58
CA ASP A 464 8.14 45.66 -33.25
C ASP A 464 6.91 45.43 -32.36
N PHE A 465 5.73 45.88 -32.78
CA PHE A 465 4.48 45.66 -32.06
C PHE A 465 4.08 44.18 -32.08
N MET A 466 3.71 43.62 -30.93
CA MET A 466 3.26 42.23 -30.79
C MET A 466 1.76 42.14 -30.55
N PHE A 467 1.27 42.69 -29.43
CA PHE A 467 -0.15 42.67 -29.08
C PHE A 467 -0.50 43.77 -28.06
N LEU A 468 -1.80 44.03 -27.92
CA LEU A 468 -2.38 44.92 -26.92
C LEU A 468 -3.10 44.07 -25.86
N SER A 469 -2.82 44.28 -24.58
CA SER A 469 -3.54 43.64 -23.47
C SER A 469 -3.77 44.65 -22.35
N GLU A 470 -4.99 44.74 -21.81
CA GLU A 470 -5.32 45.60 -20.66
C GLU A 470 -4.77 47.05 -20.74
N GLU A 471 -4.92 47.70 -21.90
CA GLU A 471 -4.39 49.05 -22.19
C GLU A 471 -2.86 49.20 -22.13
N LYS A 472 -2.12 48.08 -22.19
CA LYS A 472 -0.66 48.05 -22.35
C LYS A 472 -0.31 47.48 -23.72
N LEU A 473 0.56 48.22 -24.43
CA LEU A 473 1.11 47.83 -25.71
C LEU A 473 2.40 47.05 -25.45
N HIS A 474 2.47 45.84 -26.01
CA HIS A 474 3.62 44.95 -25.89
C HIS A 474 4.47 45.02 -27.16
N TYR A 475 5.73 45.39 -26.99
CA TYR A 475 6.70 45.59 -28.04
C TYR A 475 7.91 44.68 -27.86
N ARG A 476 8.59 44.40 -28.98
CA ARG A 476 9.90 43.77 -29.00
C ARG A 476 10.93 44.80 -29.48
N SER A 477 11.87 45.17 -28.62
CA SER A 477 13.00 46.05 -28.96
C SER A 477 14.24 45.23 -29.34
N ALA A 478 15.26 45.89 -29.90
CA ALA A 478 16.55 45.27 -30.15
C ALA A 478 17.14 44.66 -28.87
N ARG A 479 17.02 45.37 -27.72
CA ARG A 479 17.47 44.87 -26.43
C ARG A 479 16.64 43.71 -25.91
N THR A 480 15.32 43.69 -26.10
CA THR A 480 14.53 42.52 -25.68
C THR A 480 14.85 41.28 -26.52
N LYS A 481 15.20 41.43 -27.81
CA LYS A 481 15.72 40.33 -28.66
C LYS A 481 17.05 39.77 -28.15
N GLU A 482 17.96 40.64 -27.73
CA GLU A 482 19.23 40.23 -27.11
C GLU A 482 19.00 39.51 -25.77
N LEU A 483 18.09 40.02 -24.95
CA LEU A 483 17.69 39.38 -23.69
C LEU A 483 17.06 38.00 -23.92
N ASP A 484 16.19 37.86 -24.93
CA ASP A 484 15.64 36.56 -25.31
C ASP A 484 16.74 35.57 -25.69
N THR A 485 17.72 36.02 -26.47
CA THR A 485 18.82 35.16 -26.92
C THR A 485 19.73 34.74 -25.76
N LEU A 486 19.93 35.59 -24.76
CA LEU A 486 20.86 35.34 -23.66
C LEU A 486 20.20 34.67 -22.44
N LEU A 487 18.92 34.94 -22.18
CA LEU A 487 18.23 34.62 -20.93
C LEU A 487 16.88 33.95 -21.13
N GLY A 488 16.34 33.93 -22.36
CA GLY A 488 15.00 33.42 -22.66
C GLY A 488 14.85 31.93 -22.32
N ASP A 489 15.91 31.15 -22.51
CA ASP A 489 15.94 29.71 -22.25
C ASP A 489 16.42 29.35 -20.83
N LEU A 490 16.82 30.33 -20.01
CA LEU A 490 17.43 30.08 -18.69
C LEU A 490 16.51 29.24 -17.79
N HIS A 491 15.20 29.51 -17.82
CA HIS A 491 14.21 28.72 -17.08
C HIS A 491 14.10 27.29 -17.59
N CYS A 492 14.10 27.08 -18.92
CA CYS A 492 14.05 25.76 -19.53
C CYS A 492 15.31 24.96 -19.24
N ASP A 493 16.48 25.59 -19.33
CA ASP A 493 17.78 25.00 -19.05
C ASP A 493 17.90 24.51 -17.60
N ILE A 494 17.52 25.36 -16.64
CA ILE A 494 17.45 24.95 -15.22
C ILE A 494 16.48 23.78 -15.08
N ARG A 495 15.35 23.84 -15.79
CA ARG A 495 14.33 22.80 -15.77
C ARG A 495 14.88 21.45 -16.18
N ASP A 496 15.56 21.43 -17.31
CA ASP A 496 16.05 20.22 -17.94
C ASP A 496 17.25 19.65 -17.14
N GLN A 497 18.12 20.52 -16.60
CA GLN A 497 19.22 20.10 -15.72
C GLN A 497 18.72 19.50 -14.38
N GLU A 498 17.75 20.13 -13.71
CA GLU A 498 17.17 19.56 -12.48
C GLU A 498 16.41 18.26 -12.78
N THR A 499 15.78 18.13 -13.95
CA THR A 499 15.14 16.89 -14.39
C THR A 499 16.18 15.78 -14.64
N LEU A 500 17.33 16.12 -15.22
CA LEU A 500 18.43 15.19 -15.41
C LEU A 500 18.99 14.69 -14.07
N LEU A 501 19.20 15.60 -13.09
CA LEU A 501 19.63 15.22 -11.74
C LEU A 501 18.58 14.37 -11.03
N MET A 502 17.29 14.70 -11.18
CA MET A 502 16.20 13.87 -10.68
C MET A 502 16.28 12.45 -11.24
N TYR A 503 16.46 12.30 -12.56
CA TYR A 503 16.59 10.99 -13.20
C TYR A 503 17.81 10.22 -12.69
N GLN A 504 18.96 10.87 -12.56
CA GLN A 504 20.17 10.25 -11.97
C GLN A 504 19.92 9.77 -10.53
N LEU A 505 19.23 10.57 -9.72
CA LEU A 505 18.84 10.20 -8.36
C LEU A 505 17.87 9.00 -8.36
N GLN A 506 16.88 8.97 -9.26
CA GLN A 506 15.97 7.83 -9.42
C GLN A 506 16.74 6.54 -9.73
N CYS A 507 17.69 6.57 -10.66
CA CYS A 507 18.52 5.40 -10.99
C CYS A 507 19.28 4.87 -9.77
N GLN A 508 19.86 5.76 -8.95
CA GLN A 508 20.59 5.37 -7.74
C GLN A 508 19.68 4.76 -6.66
N VAL A 509 18.46 5.28 -6.50
CA VAL A 509 17.46 4.74 -5.56
C VAL A 509 16.95 3.38 -6.06
N LEU A 510 16.63 3.26 -7.35
CA LEU A 510 16.14 2.03 -7.96
C LEU A 510 17.15 0.90 -7.88
N ALA A 511 18.46 1.21 -8.02
CA ALA A 511 19.53 0.23 -7.83
C ALA A 511 19.54 -0.43 -6.44
N ARG A 512 18.95 0.23 -5.43
CA ARG A 512 18.87 -0.24 -4.04
C ARG A 512 17.44 -0.52 -3.57
N ALA A 513 16.50 -0.66 -4.51
CA ALA A 513 15.08 -0.90 -4.23
C ALA A 513 14.81 -2.19 -3.42
N ALA A 514 15.71 -3.18 -3.49
CA ALA A 514 15.59 -4.42 -2.72
C ALA A 514 15.57 -4.17 -1.20
N VAL A 515 16.39 -3.24 -0.70
CA VAL A 515 16.44 -2.87 0.72
C VAL A 515 15.13 -2.25 1.17
N LEU A 516 14.53 -1.39 0.35
CA LEU A 516 13.24 -0.77 0.62
C LEU A 516 12.10 -1.80 0.69
N THR A 517 12.13 -2.80 -0.19
CA THR A 517 11.16 -3.91 -0.15
C THR A 517 11.31 -4.73 1.14
N ARG A 518 12.55 -4.98 1.59
CA ARG A 518 12.83 -5.70 2.83
C ARG A 518 12.37 -4.93 4.06
N VAL A 519 12.58 -3.61 4.07
CA VAL A 519 12.07 -2.71 5.12
C VAL A 519 10.56 -2.84 5.25
N LEU A 520 9.82 -2.87 4.15
CA LEU A 520 8.36 -3.02 4.18
C LEU A 520 7.88 -4.37 4.71
N ASP A 521 8.52 -5.47 4.32
CA ASP A 521 8.19 -6.81 4.83
C ASP A 521 8.40 -6.87 6.35
N LEU A 522 9.54 -6.40 6.86
CA LEU A 522 9.82 -6.44 8.30
C LEU A 522 8.99 -5.42 9.10
N ALA A 523 8.80 -4.21 8.57
CA ALA A 523 7.97 -3.18 9.21
C ALA A 523 6.50 -3.60 9.28
N SER A 524 5.95 -4.20 8.22
CA SER A 524 4.58 -4.71 8.23
C SER A 524 4.39 -5.85 9.24
N ARG A 525 5.36 -6.79 9.36
CA ARG A 525 5.33 -7.83 10.40
C ARG A 525 5.34 -7.23 11.81
N LEU A 526 6.19 -6.24 12.05
CA LEU A 526 6.25 -5.57 13.35
C LEU A 526 4.92 -4.85 13.67
N ASP A 527 4.36 -4.12 12.70
CA ASP A 527 3.09 -3.40 12.88
C ASP A 527 1.94 -4.35 13.21
N VAL A 528 1.84 -5.47 12.50
CA VAL A 528 0.83 -6.50 12.78
C VAL A 528 0.97 -7.04 14.20
N LEU A 529 2.19 -7.34 14.65
CA LEU A 529 2.42 -7.91 15.97
C LEU A 529 2.16 -6.89 17.09
N LEU A 530 2.49 -5.62 16.87
CA LEU A 530 2.15 -4.53 17.79
C LEU A 530 0.64 -4.30 17.86
N ALA A 531 -0.05 -4.36 16.72
CA ALA A 531 -1.51 -4.27 16.64
C ALA A 531 -2.18 -5.42 17.42
N LEU A 532 -1.71 -6.65 17.23
CA LEU A 532 -2.18 -7.83 17.97
C LEU A 532 -1.87 -7.75 19.46
N ALA A 533 -0.70 -7.23 19.86
CA ALA A 533 -0.36 -7.02 21.27
C ALA A 533 -1.25 -5.95 21.92
N SER A 534 -1.54 -4.87 21.21
CA SER A 534 -2.48 -3.83 21.63
C SER A 534 -3.89 -4.41 21.82
N ALA A 535 -4.39 -5.16 20.84
CA ALA A 535 -5.69 -5.82 20.94
C ALA A 535 -5.74 -6.86 22.08
N ALA A 536 -4.68 -7.66 22.23
CA ALA A 536 -4.58 -8.65 23.30
C ALA A 536 -4.62 -8.02 24.69
N ARG A 537 -4.01 -6.84 24.87
CA ARG A 537 -4.07 -6.09 26.13
C ARG A 537 -5.49 -5.60 26.43
N ASP A 538 -6.15 -4.98 25.46
CA ASP A 538 -7.49 -4.41 25.65
C ASP A 538 -8.57 -5.46 25.88
N TYR A 539 -8.48 -6.60 25.19
CA TYR A 539 -9.45 -7.70 25.35
C TYR A 539 -9.02 -8.74 26.40
N GLY A 540 -7.87 -8.57 27.04
CA GLY A 540 -7.34 -9.50 28.05
C GLY A 540 -7.10 -10.90 27.49
N TYR A 541 -6.49 -11.01 26.31
CA TYR A 541 -6.11 -12.30 25.72
C TYR A 541 -4.84 -12.86 26.34
N SER A 542 -4.73 -14.19 26.32
CA SER A 542 -3.59 -14.92 26.90
C SER A 542 -2.86 -15.72 25.83
N ARG A 543 -1.53 -15.83 25.98
CA ARG A 543 -0.67 -16.57 25.05
C ARG A 543 -1.08 -18.06 24.98
N PRO A 544 -1.43 -18.58 23.79
CA PRO A 544 -1.60 -20.02 23.60
C PRO A 544 -0.23 -20.72 23.69
N ARG A 545 -0.18 -21.93 24.25
CA ARG A 545 0.99 -22.82 24.06
C ARG A 545 0.63 -23.89 23.03
N TYR A 546 1.63 -24.47 22.39
CA TYR A 546 1.43 -25.53 21.40
C TYR A 546 2.23 -26.77 21.81
N SER A 547 1.74 -27.96 21.49
CA SER A 547 2.40 -29.21 21.85
C SER A 547 2.30 -30.22 20.72
N ALA A 548 3.41 -30.53 20.05
CA ALA A 548 3.44 -31.52 18.97
C ALA A 548 2.98 -32.93 19.40
N ARG A 549 2.88 -33.24 20.70
CA ARG A 549 2.64 -34.60 21.25
C ARG A 549 1.19 -34.94 21.64
N LEU A 550 0.28 -33.96 21.78
CA LEU A 550 -1.08 -34.18 22.30
C LEU A 550 -2.20 -33.80 21.32
N LEU A 551 -3.05 -34.76 20.91
CA LEU A 551 -4.16 -34.48 19.97
C LEU A 551 -5.37 -33.95 20.75
N GLY A 552 -5.53 -32.64 20.81
CA GLY A 552 -6.67 -32.04 21.48
C GLY A 552 -6.67 -30.53 21.53
N VAL A 553 -7.75 -29.97 22.07
CA VAL A 553 -7.87 -28.56 22.45
C VAL A 553 -8.46 -28.48 23.84
N ARG A 554 -7.82 -27.67 24.68
CA ARG A 554 -8.29 -27.35 26.01
C ARG A 554 -8.38 -25.83 26.14
N ILE A 555 -9.59 -25.34 26.36
CA ILE A 555 -9.92 -23.94 26.56
C ILE A 555 -10.54 -23.84 27.96
N ARG A 556 -9.99 -22.96 28.79
CA ARG A 556 -10.54 -22.62 30.10
C ARG A 556 -11.12 -21.22 30.02
N ASN A 557 -12.35 -21.05 30.49
CA ASN A 557 -13.05 -19.76 30.51
C ASN A 557 -13.00 -19.01 29.17
N GLY A 558 -13.20 -19.72 28.06
CA GLY A 558 -13.16 -19.12 26.74
C GLY A 558 -14.34 -18.16 26.53
N ARG A 559 -14.09 -17.08 25.78
CA ARG A 559 -15.08 -16.07 25.42
C ARG A 559 -15.16 -15.95 23.90
N HIS A 560 -16.32 -15.61 23.36
CA HIS A 560 -16.47 -15.38 21.94
C HIS A 560 -16.04 -13.94 21.60
N PRO A 561 -14.99 -13.71 20.79
CA PRO A 561 -14.40 -12.37 20.58
C PRO A 561 -15.39 -11.29 20.16
N LEU A 562 -16.31 -11.60 19.24
CA LEU A 562 -17.30 -10.61 18.76
C LEU A 562 -18.51 -10.46 19.69
N MET A 563 -19.08 -11.57 20.16
CA MET A 563 -20.29 -11.54 20.99
C MET A 563 -20.05 -10.89 22.36
N GLU A 564 -18.84 -11.01 22.90
CA GLU A 564 -18.45 -10.31 24.13
C GLU A 564 -18.60 -8.79 24.00
N LEU A 565 -18.36 -8.22 22.83
CA LEU A 565 -18.51 -6.79 22.58
C LEU A 565 -19.97 -6.36 22.41
N CYS A 566 -20.84 -7.27 21.97
CA CYS A 566 -22.27 -7.00 21.76
C CYS A 566 -23.12 -7.24 23.01
N ALA A 567 -22.65 -8.05 23.95
CA ALA A 567 -23.40 -8.46 25.13
C ALA A 567 -22.96 -7.69 26.37
N ARG A 568 -23.93 -7.22 27.18
CA ARG A 568 -23.64 -6.56 28.47
C ARG A 568 -22.93 -7.48 29.46
N THR A 569 -23.22 -8.78 29.41
CA THR A 569 -22.60 -9.81 30.25
C THR A 569 -22.41 -11.06 29.40
N PHE A 570 -21.17 -11.54 29.26
CA PHE A 570 -20.85 -12.78 28.56
C PHE A 570 -20.36 -13.83 29.57
N VAL A 571 -20.99 -15.02 29.56
CA VAL A 571 -20.59 -16.12 30.45
C VAL A 571 -19.49 -16.94 29.77
N PRO A 572 -18.28 -17.02 30.36
CA PRO A 572 -17.17 -17.76 29.77
C PRO A 572 -17.41 -19.27 29.84
N ASN A 573 -17.03 -19.99 28.78
CA ASN A 573 -17.24 -21.43 28.65
C ASN A 573 -15.91 -22.18 28.50
N SER A 574 -15.74 -23.24 29.28
CA SER A 574 -14.60 -24.14 29.17
C SER A 574 -14.91 -25.29 28.21
N ALA A 575 -13.89 -25.77 27.48
CA ALA A 575 -14.03 -26.86 26.54
C ALA A 575 -12.78 -27.72 26.50
N GLU A 576 -12.97 -29.03 26.58
CA GLU A 576 -11.88 -30.00 26.50
C GLU A 576 -12.19 -31.10 25.50
N CYS A 577 -11.41 -31.18 24.43
CA CYS A 577 -11.47 -32.29 23.46
C CYS A 577 -10.10 -32.95 23.46
N MET A 578 -9.92 -34.03 24.20
CA MET A 578 -8.64 -34.71 24.44
C MET A 578 -8.80 -36.23 24.34
N GLY A 579 -7.79 -36.93 23.80
CA GLY A 579 -7.58 -38.40 23.87
C GLY A 579 -8.80 -39.25 24.27
N ASP A 580 -8.94 -39.47 25.59
CA ASP A 580 -9.90 -40.39 26.22
C ASP A 580 -11.30 -39.79 26.47
N THR A 581 -11.45 -38.46 26.35
CA THR A 581 -12.73 -37.74 26.56
C THR A 581 -13.64 -37.71 25.33
N GLY A 582 -13.25 -38.42 24.26
CA GLY A 582 -13.99 -38.50 23.00
C GLY A 582 -13.67 -37.37 22.02
N ARG A 583 -13.64 -37.71 20.73
CA ARG A 583 -13.35 -36.76 19.63
C ARG A 583 -14.60 -36.04 19.10
N VAL A 584 -15.78 -36.51 19.50
CA VAL A 584 -17.08 -36.02 19.07
C VAL A 584 -17.84 -35.56 20.31
N LYS A 585 -18.43 -34.36 20.24
CA LYS A 585 -19.28 -33.81 21.28
C LYS A 585 -20.68 -33.56 20.73
N VAL A 586 -21.69 -34.10 21.40
CA VAL A 586 -23.10 -33.82 21.12
C VAL A 586 -23.53 -32.70 22.06
N ILE A 587 -23.93 -31.56 21.51
CA ILE A 587 -24.34 -30.38 22.27
C ILE A 587 -25.86 -30.24 22.12
N THR A 588 -26.58 -30.47 23.22
CA THR A 588 -28.04 -30.32 23.28
C THR A 588 -28.40 -29.11 24.15
N GLY A 589 -29.61 -28.57 23.95
CA GLY A 589 -30.11 -27.43 24.70
C GLY A 589 -31.22 -26.69 23.96
N PRO A 590 -31.98 -25.83 24.64
CA PRO A 590 -33.10 -25.09 24.05
C PRO A 590 -32.63 -24.11 22.96
N ASN A 591 -33.55 -23.71 22.06
CA ASN A 591 -33.23 -22.69 21.06
C ASN A 591 -32.84 -21.38 21.75
N SER A 592 -31.91 -20.63 21.14
CA SER A 592 -31.33 -19.41 21.69
C SER A 592 -30.49 -19.57 22.97
N SER A 593 -30.18 -20.79 23.41
CA SER A 593 -29.29 -21.04 24.56
C SER A 593 -27.79 -20.84 24.29
N GLY A 594 -27.42 -20.27 23.14
CA GLY A 594 -26.01 -20.01 22.80
C GLY A 594 -25.22 -21.19 22.21
N LYS A 595 -25.85 -22.33 21.86
CA LYS A 595 -25.16 -23.51 21.28
C LYS A 595 -24.26 -23.16 20.07
N SER A 596 -24.79 -22.39 19.12
CA SER A 596 -24.05 -21.98 17.93
C SER A 596 -22.92 -20.99 18.26
N ILE A 597 -23.11 -20.12 19.25
CA ILE A 597 -22.08 -19.17 19.72
C ILE A 597 -20.93 -19.95 20.36
N TYR A 598 -21.22 -20.95 21.17
CA TYR A 598 -20.21 -21.84 21.75
C TYR A 598 -19.40 -22.57 20.68
N LEU A 599 -20.04 -23.12 19.64
CA LEU A 599 -19.33 -23.75 18.52
C LEU A 599 -18.42 -22.76 17.75
N LYS A 600 -18.93 -21.57 17.45
CA LYS A 600 -18.16 -20.51 16.77
C LYS A 600 -16.95 -20.07 17.62
N GLN A 601 -17.13 -19.93 18.93
CA GLN A 601 -16.07 -19.60 19.87
C GLN A 601 -14.93 -20.63 19.83
N LEU A 602 -15.25 -21.93 19.84
CA LEU A 602 -14.24 -22.99 19.76
C LEU A 602 -13.44 -22.95 18.46
N CYS A 603 -14.10 -22.62 17.35
CA CYS A 603 -13.42 -22.52 16.06
C CYS A 603 -12.57 -21.23 15.96
N ALA A 604 -13.10 -20.09 16.40
CA ALA A 604 -12.38 -18.81 16.40
C ALA A 604 -11.12 -18.82 17.29
N SER A 605 -11.19 -19.49 18.45
CA SER A 605 -10.04 -19.68 19.34
C SER A 605 -9.01 -20.70 18.83
N ARG A 606 -9.38 -21.51 17.84
CA ARG A 606 -8.52 -22.58 17.33
C ARG A 606 -7.79 -22.21 16.04
N GLY A 607 -8.38 -21.39 15.17
CA GLY A 607 -7.79 -20.92 13.89
C GLY A 607 -7.24 -22.02 12.96
N SER A 608 -7.40 -23.30 13.30
CA SER A 608 -6.67 -24.43 12.74
C SER A 608 -7.51 -25.71 12.73
N ARG A 609 -7.92 -26.12 11.52
CA ARG A 609 -8.55 -27.41 11.22
C ARG A 609 -7.76 -28.10 10.11
N ASN A 610 -6.84 -29.02 10.44
CA ASN A 610 -6.97 -30.48 10.25
C ASN A 610 -5.60 -31.22 10.36
N ARG A 611 -5.65 -32.47 10.86
CA ARG A 611 -4.60 -33.51 10.95
C ARG A 611 -3.11 -33.09 11.09
N GLY A 612 -2.71 -32.46 12.20
CA GLY A 612 -1.27 -32.43 12.50
C GLY A 612 -0.84 -31.56 13.68
N SER A 613 -1.45 -30.39 13.84
CA SER A 613 -0.90 -29.35 14.71
C SER A 613 -1.82 -29.07 15.91
N ARG A 614 -1.21 -28.86 17.09
CA ARG A 614 -1.81 -29.16 18.41
C ARG A 614 -1.56 -27.99 19.41
N CYS A 615 -2.62 -27.48 20.07
CA CYS A 615 -2.59 -26.30 20.96
C CYS A 615 -2.97 -26.65 22.42
N HIS A 616 -2.24 -26.14 23.42
CA HIS A 616 -2.54 -26.16 24.85
C HIS A 616 -2.19 -24.86 25.57
N LEU A 617 -3.12 -24.25 26.30
CA LEU A 617 -2.82 -23.28 27.37
C LEU A 617 -2.56 -24.00 28.70
N HIS A 618 -1.50 -23.61 29.39
CA HIS A 618 -1.34 -23.78 30.83
C HIS A 618 -1.16 -22.38 31.42
N SER A 619 -2.14 -21.92 32.19
CA SER A 619 -1.91 -20.90 33.22
C SER A 619 -1.39 -21.64 34.44
N ASN A 620 -0.12 -21.45 34.77
CA ASN A 620 0.34 -21.61 36.14
C ASN A 620 0.35 -20.20 36.73
N SER A 621 -0.38 -20.05 37.83
CA SER A 621 -0.43 -18.90 38.76
C SER A 621 -0.71 -17.54 38.13
#